data_AF-A0A518FLB2-F1
#
_entry.id   AF-A0A518FLB2-F1
#
_cell.length_a   1.000
_cell.length_b   1.000
_cell.length_c   1.000
_cell.angle_alpha   90.00
_cell.angle_beta   90.00
_cell.angle_gamma   90.00
#
_symmetry.space_group_name_H-M   'P 1'
#
loop_
_entity.id
_entity.type
_entity.pdbx_description
1 polymer ?
#
loop_
_entity_poly.entity_id
_entity_poly.type
_entity_poly.pdbx_seq_one_letter_code
_entity_poly.pdbx_strand_id
1 'polypeptide(L)'
;MKRKIIVIVLTGVVGFLVVTGGVYLQVRKGQSMLTFQPNSLAAKRTKKQAQPIIDALERYYLKHHQYPDHLRSLVPAELEAESAPPEYGSPTWIYFQGGPRGECSVGFGADGGYPAWHFSLKRKEWYVDS
;
A
#
# COMPACT_ATOMS: atom_id res chain seq x y z
N MET A 1 3.58 -65.88 3.87
CA MET A 1 3.38 -64.81 4.88
C MET A 1 4.59 -63.89 4.92
N LYS A 2 4.56 -62.74 4.24
CA LYS A 2 5.49 -61.60 4.47
C LYS A 2 4.78 -60.30 4.08
N ARG A 3 3.99 -59.75 5.01
CA ARG A 3 3.42 -58.39 4.93
C ARG A 3 4.17 -57.52 5.93
N LYS A 4 4.25 -56.22 5.61
CA LYS A 4 4.61 -55.07 6.47
C LYS A 4 6.09 -54.75 6.59
N ILE A 5 6.62 -54.11 5.55
CA ILE A 5 7.83 -53.29 5.66
C ILE A 5 7.51 -51.93 5.03
N ILE A 6 7.59 -50.90 5.88
CA ILE A 6 7.76 -49.47 5.57
C ILE A 6 6.50 -48.73 5.08
N VAL A 7 5.62 -48.42 6.04
CA VAL A 7 4.73 -47.24 6.01
C VAL A 7 5.18 -46.31 7.15
N ILE A 8 6.45 -45.87 7.14
CA ILE A 8 6.97 -44.90 8.14
C ILE A 8 8.03 -43.98 7.51
N VAL A 9 7.80 -43.50 6.29
CA VAL A 9 8.67 -42.44 5.70
C VAL A 9 7.86 -41.23 5.20
N LEU A 10 6.54 -41.36 5.06
CA LEU A 10 5.70 -40.29 4.51
C LEU A 10 5.18 -39.28 5.53
N THR A 11 5.28 -39.54 6.84
CA THR A 11 4.85 -38.57 7.88
C THR A 11 5.92 -37.56 8.27
N GLY A 12 7.21 -37.86 8.04
CA GLY A 12 8.31 -36.94 8.38
C GLY A 12 8.47 -35.76 7.42
N VAL A 13 8.16 -35.97 6.13
CA VAL A 13 8.35 -34.93 5.09
C VAL A 13 7.21 -33.90 5.10
N VAL A 14 6.01 -34.29 5.54
CA VAL A 14 4.86 -33.37 5.59
C VAL A 14 4.97 -32.40 6.78
N GLY A 15 5.55 -32.83 7.91
CA GLY A 15 5.73 -31.95 9.08
C GLY A 15 6.72 -30.80 8.84
N PHE A 16 7.76 -31.02 8.04
CA PHE A 16 8.79 -30.00 7.78
C PHE A 16 8.31 -28.89 6.81
N LEU A 17 7.37 -29.22 5.92
CA LEU A 17 6.76 -28.26 4.99
C LEU A 17 5.77 -27.30 5.66
N VAL A 18 5.06 -27.76 6.70
CA VAL A 18 4.11 -26.90 7.42
C VAL A 18 4.82 -25.87 8.30
N VAL A 19 5.93 -26.25 8.94
CA VAL A 19 6.72 -25.32 9.78
C VAL A 19 7.43 -24.25 8.94
N THR A 20 7.90 -24.59 7.73
CA THR A 20 8.53 -23.60 6.83
C THR A 20 7.51 -22.64 6.20
N GLY A 21 6.28 -23.10 5.88
CA GLY A 21 5.22 -22.23 5.37
C GLY A 21 4.68 -21.23 6.40
N GLY A 22 4.53 -21.65 7.66
CA GLY A 22 4.05 -20.78 8.75
C GLY A 22 5.02 -19.65 9.10
N VAL A 23 6.34 -19.94 9.09
CA VAL A 23 7.37 -18.93 9.34
C VAL A 23 7.47 -17.93 8.17
N TYR A 24 7.28 -18.37 6.92
CA TYR A 24 7.28 -17.46 5.77
C TYR A 24 6.15 -16.42 5.82
N LEU A 25 4.97 -16.81 6.31
CA LEU A 25 3.81 -15.92 6.46
C LEU A 25 3.95 -14.93 7.63
N GLN A 26 4.55 -15.34 8.75
CA GLN A 26 4.83 -14.43 9.87
C GLN A 26 5.98 -13.46 9.57
N VAL A 27 7.01 -13.91 8.85
CA VAL A 27 8.10 -13.06 8.38
C VAL A 27 7.58 -11.99 7.40
N ARG A 28 6.62 -12.31 6.52
CA ARG A 28 5.98 -11.27 5.67
C ARG A 28 5.26 -10.18 6.47
N LYS A 29 4.58 -10.53 7.56
CA LYS A 29 3.88 -9.54 8.41
C LYS A 29 4.85 -8.71 9.27
N GLY A 30 5.93 -9.32 9.78
CA GLY A 30 6.95 -8.61 10.56
C GLY A 30 7.96 -7.82 9.72
N GLN A 31 8.22 -8.23 8.47
CA GLN A 31 9.09 -7.52 7.54
C GLN A 31 8.43 -6.30 6.90
N SER A 32 7.09 -6.18 6.93
CA SER A 32 6.37 -5.04 6.36
C SER A 32 6.85 -3.69 6.96
N MET A 33 7.12 -3.65 8.28
CA MET A 33 7.74 -2.48 8.93
C MET A 33 9.25 -2.35 8.64
N LEU A 34 10.01 -3.44 8.63
CA LEU A 34 11.47 -3.42 8.47
C LEU A 34 11.93 -3.16 7.01
N THR A 35 11.03 -3.27 6.03
CA THR A 35 11.33 -3.12 4.60
C THR A 35 10.72 -1.88 3.95
N PHE A 36 9.92 -1.09 4.67
CA PHE A 36 9.40 0.17 4.15
C PHE A 36 10.54 1.19 4.01
N GLN A 37 11.13 1.23 2.81
CA GLN A 37 12.29 2.05 2.50
C GLN A 37 11.84 3.31 1.75
N PRO A 38 11.71 4.45 2.45
CA PRO A 38 11.18 5.70 1.88
C PRO A 38 11.91 6.22 0.65
N ASN A 39 13.19 5.84 0.51
CA ASN A 39 14.08 6.32 -0.54
C ASN A 39 14.37 5.27 -1.63
N SER A 40 13.68 4.13 -1.61
CA SER A 40 13.81 3.10 -2.65
C SER A 40 13.40 3.65 -4.02
N LEU A 41 13.96 3.07 -5.08
CA LEU A 41 13.60 3.45 -6.46
C LEU A 41 12.09 3.26 -6.72
N ALA A 42 11.50 2.20 -6.16
CA ALA A 42 10.08 1.89 -6.28
C ALA A 42 9.21 2.93 -5.55
N ALA A 43 9.60 3.37 -4.35
CA ALA A 43 8.92 4.47 -3.64
C ALA A 43 8.99 5.79 -4.44
N LYS A 44 10.14 6.10 -5.05
CA LYS A 44 10.29 7.30 -5.91
C LYS A 44 9.39 7.23 -7.15
N ARG A 45 9.25 6.07 -7.78
CA ARG A 45 8.34 5.86 -8.93
C ARG A 45 6.89 6.02 -8.51
N THR A 46 6.50 5.41 -7.39
CA THR A 46 5.16 5.53 -6.83
C THR A 46 4.82 7.00 -6.51
N LYS A 47 5.73 7.78 -5.95
CA LYS A 47 5.52 9.24 -5.75
C LYS A 47 5.25 9.99 -7.05
N LYS A 48 5.96 9.66 -8.14
CA LYS A 48 5.71 10.24 -9.46
C LYS A 48 4.37 9.80 -10.05
N GLN A 49 4.02 8.54 -9.86
CA GLN A 49 2.75 7.94 -10.29
C GLN A 49 1.55 8.58 -9.59
N ALA A 50 1.74 9.17 -8.40
CA ALA A 50 0.69 9.91 -7.70
C ALA A 50 0.37 11.28 -8.34
N GLN A 51 1.21 11.80 -9.24
CA GLN A 51 1.09 13.16 -9.75
C GLN A 51 -0.28 13.45 -10.41
N PRO A 52 -0.82 12.58 -11.28
CA PRO A 52 -2.18 12.76 -11.82
C PRO A 52 -3.26 12.92 -10.75
N ILE A 53 -3.16 12.15 -9.66
CA ILE A 53 -4.11 12.20 -8.54
C ILE A 53 -3.98 13.53 -7.80
N ILE A 54 -2.75 13.98 -7.56
CA ILE A 54 -2.46 15.27 -6.93
C ILE A 54 -3.05 16.40 -7.79
N ASP A 55 -2.80 16.39 -9.10
CA ASP A 55 -3.30 17.42 -10.01
C ASP A 55 -4.83 17.43 -10.08
N ALA A 56 -5.47 16.25 -10.09
CA ALA A 56 -6.93 16.13 -10.06
C ALA A 56 -7.53 16.68 -8.75
N LEU A 57 -6.92 16.35 -7.61
CA LEU A 57 -7.33 16.89 -6.30
C LEU A 57 -7.19 18.42 -6.24
N GLU A 58 -6.12 18.97 -6.82
CA GLU A 58 -5.91 20.41 -6.91
C GLU A 58 -6.96 21.10 -7.80
N ARG A 59 -7.22 20.56 -8.99
CA ARG A 59 -8.27 21.07 -9.89
C ARG A 59 -9.64 21.04 -9.23
N TYR A 60 -9.98 19.94 -8.56
CA TYR A 60 -11.23 19.81 -7.82
C TYR A 60 -11.35 20.90 -6.74
N TYR A 61 -10.29 21.09 -5.94
CA TYR A 61 -10.28 22.12 -4.89
C TYR A 61 -10.41 23.54 -5.47
N LEU A 62 -9.72 23.84 -6.57
CA LEU A 62 -9.83 25.15 -7.24
C LEU A 62 -11.24 25.42 -7.75
N LYS A 63 -11.95 24.40 -8.23
CA LYS A 63 -13.31 24.52 -8.78
C LYS A 63 -14.40 24.57 -7.71
N HIS A 64 -14.26 23.79 -6.64
CA HIS A 64 -15.31 23.58 -5.66
C HIS A 64 -15.03 24.23 -4.30
N HIS A 65 -13.81 24.76 -4.09
CA HIS A 65 -13.34 25.30 -2.81
C HIS A 65 -13.46 24.33 -1.62
N GLN A 66 -13.51 23.03 -1.91
CA GLN A 66 -13.56 21.95 -0.94
C GLN A 66 -12.83 20.73 -1.51
N TYR A 67 -12.28 19.90 -0.63
CA TYR A 67 -11.71 18.61 -1.04
C TYR A 67 -12.83 17.59 -1.27
N PRO A 68 -12.64 16.62 -2.18
CA PRO A 68 -13.63 15.57 -2.39
C PRO A 68 -13.70 14.65 -1.16
N ASP A 69 -14.86 14.08 -0.88
CA ASP A 69 -15.01 13.16 0.27
C ASP A 69 -14.21 11.86 0.09
N HIS A 70 -14.06 11.44 -1.15
CA HIS A 70 -13.34 10.23 -1.55
C HIS A 70 -12.60 10.47 -2.86
N LEU A 71 -11.49 9.77 -3.10
CA LEU A 71 -10.81 9.82 -4.41
C LEU A 71 -11.75 9.48 -5.56
N ARG A 72 -12.65 8.51 -5.39
CA ARG A 72 -13.62 8.09 -6.42
C ARG A 72 -14.61 9.20 -6.84
N SER A 73 -14.72 10.26 -6.05
CA SER A 73 -15.56 11.42 -6.37
C SER A 73 -14.91 12.36 -7.38
N LEU A 74 -13.61 12.19 -7.65
CA LEU A 74 -12.98 12.79 -8.83
C LEU A 74 -13.57 12.13 -10.07
N VAL A 75 -13.82 12.91 -11.12
CA VAL A 75 -14.56 12.42 -12.31
C VAL A 75 -13.80 11.22 -12.90
N PRO A 76 -14.48 10.14 -13.31
CA PRO A 76 -13.86 9.00 -13.97
C PRO A 76 -12.91 9.39 -15.11
N ALA A 77 -13.22 10.41 -15.92
CA ALA A 77 -12.30 10.91 -16.95
C ALA A 77 -10.95 11.46 -16.41
N GLU A 78 -10.90 11.87 -15.14
CA GLU A 78 -9.70 12.38 -14.46
C GLU A 78 -8.97 11.28 -13.66
N LEU A 79 -9.54 10.07 -13.54
CA LEU A 79 -9.01 8.98 -12.72
C LEU A 79 -8.92 7.60 -13.42
N GLU A 80 -9.90 7.25 -14.25
CA GLU A 80 -10.05 5.94 -14.92
C GLU A 80 -8.91 5.61 -15.88
N ALA A 81 -8.18 6.62 -16.36
CA ALA A 81 -7.02 6.41 -17.23
C ALA A 81 -5.66 6.42 -16.49
N GLU A 82 -5.55 7.03 -15.30
CA GLU A 82 -4.23 7.49 -14.82
C GLU A 82 -3.79 7.03 -13.42
N SER A 83 -4.64 6.41 -12.61
CA SER A 83 -4.19 5.91 -11.31
C SER A 83 -3.95 4.41 -11.35
N ALA A 84 -2.91 3.99 -12.06
CA ALA A 84 -2.37 2.65 -11.82
C ALA A 84 -2.19 2.48 -10.28
N PRO A 85 -2.44 1.28 -9.73
CA PRO A 85 -2.22 1.03 -8.31
C PRO A 85 -0.76 1.32 -7.95
N PRO A 86 -0.46 1.78 -6.72
CA PRO A 86 0.91 2.05 -6.30
C PRO A 86 1.86 0.91 -6.66
N GLU A 87 3.00 1.21 -7.30
CA GLU A 87 4.03 0.20 -7.61
C GLU A 87 4.72 -0.36 -6.35
N TYR A 88 4.63 0.36 -5.23
CA TYR A 88 5.29 0.03 -3.98
C TYR A 88 4.39 0.23 -2.78
N GLY A 89 4.39 -0.74 -1.87
CA GLY A 89 3.58 -0.69 -0.67
C GLY A 89 2.16 -1.21 -0.89
N SER A 90 1.17 -0.47 -0.38
CA SER A 90 -0.24 -0.86 -0.39
C SER A 90 -0.78 -0.96 -1.82
N PRO A 91 -1.63 -1.95 -2.13
CA PRO A 91 -2.18 -2.14 -3.48
C PRO A 91 -3.18 -1.05 -3.89
N THR A 92 -3.53 -0.15 -2.96
CA THR A 92 -4.46 0.95 -3.16
C THR A 92 -3.86 2.24 -2.64
N TRP A 93 -4.21 3.35 -3.28
CA TRP A 93 -3.92 4.68 -2.77
C TRP A 93 -4.63 4.91 -1.43
N ILE A 94 -3.90 5.42 -0.45
CA ILE A 94 -4.41 5.87 0.82
C ILE A 94 -4.86 7.31 0.62
N TYR A 95 -6.12 7.59 0.95
CA TYR A 95 -6.67 8.94 0.91
C TYR A 95 -7.08 9.35 2.31
N PHE A 96 -6.66 10.53 2.72
CA PHE A 96 -7.09 11.12 3.96
C PHE A 96 -7.63 12.52 3.71
N GLN A 97 -8.83 12.75 4.21
CA GLN A 97 -9.43 14.05 4.33
C GLN A 97 -9.80 14.19 5.81
N GLY A 98 -9.17 15.12 6.51
CA GLY A 98 -9.44 15.22 7.93
C GLY A 98 -8.90 16.46 8.61
N GLY A 99 -9.61 16.79 9.70
CA GLY A 99 -9.24 17.82 10.66
C GLY A 99 -9.94 19.17 10.46
N PRO A 100 -10.10 19.97 11.53
CA PRO A 100 -10.70 21.31 11.52
C PRO A 100 -9.90 22.34 10.70
N ARG A 101 -8.76 21.94 10.13
CA ARG A 101 -7.86 22.76 9.31
C ARG A 101 -7.91 22.43 7.82
N GLY A 102 -8.82 21.54 7.41
CA GLY A 102 -9.01 21.12 6.02
C GLY A 102 -7.73 20.53 5.43
N GLU A 103 -7.20 19.45 6.00
CA GLU A 103 -6.05 18.77 5.42
C GLU A 103 -6.52 17.62 4.52
N CYS A 104 -5.97 17.57 3.31
CA CYS A 104 -6.20 16.53 2.32
C CYS A 104 -4.85 15.96 1.92
N SER A 105 -4.72 14.64 1.95
CA SER A 105 -3.52 13.95 1.52
C SER A 105 -3.83 12.67 0.75
N VAL A 106 -2.92 12.35 -0.17
CA VAL A 106 -2.91 11.09 -0.92
C VAL A 106 -1.58 10.39 -0.73
N GLY A 107 -1.60 9.08 -0.63
CA GLY A 107 -0.45 8.34 -0.16
C GLY A 107 -0.44 6.85 -0.51
N PHE A 108 0.62 6.19 -0.08
CA PHE A 108 0.78 4.74 -0.16
C PHE A 108 1.56 4.29 1.08
N GLY A 109 1.21 3.14 1.64
CA GLY A 109 1.80 2.65 2.88
C GLY A 109 2.47 1.31 2.73
N ALA A 110 3.06 0.79 3.80
CA ALA A 110 3.46 -0.61 3.86
C ALA A 110 2.23 -1.54 3.69
N ASP A 111 2.46 -2.83 3.48
CA ASP A 111 1.38 -3.82 3.48
C ASP A 111 0.67 -3.80 4.85
N GLY A 112 -0.59 -3.38 4.86
CA GLY A 112 -1.37 -3.10 6.08
C GLY A 112 -1.65 -1.62 6.34
N GLY A 113 -1.09 -0.72 5.53
CA GLY A 113 -1.38 0.72 5.53
C GLY A 113 -0.50 1.56 6.45
N TYR A 114 0.43 0.96 7.20
CA TYR A 114 1.31 1.69 8.13
C TYR A 114 2.69 1.03 8.26
N PRO A 115 3.81 1.79 8.28
CA PRO A 115 3.91 3.25 8.07
C PRO A 115 3.52 3.66 6.65
N ALA A 116 3.22 4.94 6.42
CA ALA A 116 2.75 5.43 5.13
C ALA A 116 3.39 6.74 4.66
N TRP A 117 3.57 6.87 3.34
CA TRP A 117 3.90 8.14 2.69
C TRP A 117 2.62 8.86 2.30
N HIS A 118 2.55 10.15 2.63
CA HIS A 118 1.44 11.02 2.25
C HIS A 118 1.96 12.28 1.60
N PHE A 119 1.32 12.71 0.52
CA PHE A 119 1.48 14.04 -0.04
C PHE A 119 0.41 14.95 0.54
N SER A 120 0.81 15.98 1.29
CA SER A 120 -0.11 17.00 1.79
C SER A 120 -0.40 18.02 0.68
N LEU A 121 -1.67 18.12 0.26
CA LEU A 121 -2.06 19.15 -0.70
C LEU A 121 -1.89 20.57 -0.16
N LYS A 122 -2.02 20.74 1.16
CA LYS A 122 -1.88 22.02 1.84
C LYS A 122 -0.42 22.47 1.95
N ARG A 123 0.47 21.56 2.32
CA ARG A 123 1.91 21.85 2.51
C ARG A 123 2.73 21.68 1.23
N LYS A 124 2.17 21.05 0.19
CA LYS A 124 2.84 20.72 -1.07
C LYS A 124 4.10 19.88 -0.87
N GLU A 125 4.07 18.99 0.12
CA GLU A 125 5.21 18.16 0.48
C GLU A 125 4.79 16.72 0.79
N TRP A 126 5.72 15.81 0.53
CA TRP A 126 5.60 14.43 0.99
C TRP A 126 6.09 14.33 2.43
N TYR A 127 5.36 13.63 3.29
CA TYR A 127 5.78 13.28 4.65
C TYR A 127 5.51 11.79 4.93
N VAL A 128 6.25 11.24 5.89
CA VAL A 128 6.02 9.88 6.39
C VAL A 128 5.17 9.97 7.65
N ASP A 129 4.07 9.24 7.67
CA ASP A 129 3.31 8.93 8.87
C ASP A 129 3.89 7.63 9.45
N SER A 130 4.53 7.74 10.62
CA SER A 130 5.44 6.75 11.22
C SER A 130 5.12 6.49 12.68
#